data_AF-A0A8C0VTI1-F1
#
_entry.id   AF-A0A8C0VTI1-F1
#
_cell.length_a   1.000
_cell.length_b   1.000
_cell.length_c   1.000
_cell.angle_alpha   90.00
_cell.angle_beta   90.00
_cell.angle_gamma   90.00
#
_symmetry.space_group_name_H-M   'P 1'
#
loop_
_entity.id
_entity.type
_entity.pdbx_description
1 polymer ?
#
loop_
_entity_poly.entity_id
_entity_poly.type
_entity_poly.pdbx_seq_one_letter_code
_entity_poly.pdbx_strand_id
1 'polypeptide(L)'
;MVGSCRSWECSPKLALQGEFSFAEHAVGWWCRGQSRASRLAASPGAPGRRHHSRARELKATGTAHFFNFLLNSSDYRILLKDEDHDRMYVGSKDYVLSLDLHDINREPLIIHWPASQQRIEECILSGKNSNGECGNFIRLIQPWNRTHLYVCGTGAYNPICAFVNRGRKAQDYIFYLEPDKLESGKGKCSYDPKVDTVSALINEELYAGVYIDFMGTDAAIFRTMGKQTAMRTDQYNSRWLNDPAFVRAQLIPDSSERNDDKLYFFFREKSADAPLSPGVYSRIGRICLNDDGGHCCLVNKWSTFLKARLVCSVPGPDGIETHFDELQDVFIQQTQDTKNPVIYAVFSASGSVFKGSAVCVYSMADIRMVFNGPFAHKEGPNYQWMPYTGKMPYPRPGTCPGGTFTPSMKSTKDYPDEVINFMRAHPLMYHAVYPTHRQPLVVRTNVNYRFTTVAVDQVDAADGRYEVLFLGTDRGTVQKVIVLPRDDMETEELMLEEIEVFKVPAPIKTMTISSKRQQLYVSSAVGVTHLALHRCDVYGEACADCCLARDPYCAWDGSACTRYSASSKRYSVGQGEGQGGTPQPRAPPLTSHFPTGGAGGRTSGMATPSGSAAATTPMVSGVWDEAL
;
A
#
# COMPACT_ATOMS: atom_id res chain seq x y z
N MET A 1 -18.04 48.34 21.84
CA MET A 1 -19.15 48.54 20.90
C MET A 1 -19.28 47.28 20.07
N VAL A 2 -20.44 46.62 20.18
CA VAL A 2 -20.78 45.38 19.51
C VAL A 2 -20.98 45.67 18.02
N GLY A 3 -20.11 45.14 17.17
CA GLY A 3 -20.21 45.21 15.71
C GLY A 3 -20.47 43.82 15.15
N SER A 4 -21.63 43.64 14.53
CA SER A 4 -22.07 42.39 13.88
C SER A 4 -21.14 42.03 12.70
N CYS A 5 -20.43 40.90 12.81
CA CYS A 5 -19.72 40.29 11.68
C CYS A 5 -20.70 39.44 10.86
N ARG A 6 -21.12 39.92 9.68
CA ARG A 6 -21.79 39.10 8.67
C ARG A 6 -20.76 38.48 7.72
N SER A 7 -20.88 37.17 7.51
CA SER A 7 -20.28 36.30 6.49
C SER A 7 -18.88 36.65 5.96
N TRP A 8 -17.87 35.93 6.46
CA TRP A 8 -16.53 35.87 5.85
C TRP A 8 -16.42 34.57 5.07
N GLU A 9 -16.49 34.65 3.74
CA GLU A 9 -16.19 33.52 2.86
C GLU A 9 -14.67 33.43 2.65
N CYS A 10 -14.06 32.32 3.07
CA CYS A 10 -12.80 31.86 2.49
C CYS A 10 -13.17 31.19 1.16
N SER A 11 -12.98 31.89 0.04
CA SER A 11 -13.13 31.31 -1.30
C SER A 11 -11.97 31.78 -2.21
N PRO A 12 -11.39 30.89 -3.03
CA PRO A 12 -10.42 31.29 -4.04
C PRO A 12 -11.16 32.06 -5.14
N LYS A 13 -10.85 33.34 -5.33
CA LYS A 13 -11.29 34.08 -6.52
C LYS A 13 -10.17 34.07 -7.57
N LEU A 14 -10.44 33.49 -8.73
CA LEU A 14 -9.81 33.92 -9.98
C LEU A 14 -10.27 35.36 -10.25
N ALA A 15 -9.33 36.30 -10.29
CA ALA A 15 -9.61 37.66 -10.75
C ALA A 15 -9.47 37.70 -12.28
N LEU A 16 -10.62 37.73 -12.98
CA LEU A 16 -10.70 38.15 -14.39
C LEU A 16 -11.02 39.65 -14.41
N GLN A 17 -10.07 40.48 -14.88
CA GLN A 17 -10.22 41.54 -15.91
C GLN A 17 -9.20 42.68 -15.74
N GLY A 18 -8.54 43.03 -16.86
CA GLY A 18 -8.23 44.41 -17.23
C GLY A 18 -6.77 44.86 -17.14
N GLU A 19 -6.03 44.68 -18.24
CA GLU A 19 -4.86 45.45 -18.70
C GLU A 19 -3.84 45.94 -17.66
N PHE A 20 -2.75 45.18 -17.48
CA PHE A 20 -1.35 45.59 -17.72
C PHE A 20 -0.46 44.35 -17.54
N SER A 21 0.61 44.29 -18.32
CA SER A 21 1.53 43.16 -18.51
C SER A 21 2.15 42.61 -17.20
N PHE A 22 2.40 41.30 -17.18
CA PHE A 22 3.01 40.43 -16.14
C PHE A 22 2.16 40.17 -14.88
N ALA A 23 1.62 38.95 -14.75
CA ALA A 23 1.07 38.47 -13.48
C ALA A 23 1.34 36.96 -13.27
N GLU A 24 2.05 36.69 -12.19
CA GLU A 24 2.28 35.39 -11.54
C GLU A 24 0.95 34.71 -11.17
N HIS A 25 0.87 33.39 -11.35
CA HIS A 25 -0.27 32.58 -10.92
C HIS A 25 0.01 31.93 -9.56
N ALA A 26 -0.20 32.67 -8.47
CA ALA A 26 -0.13 32.12 -7.11
C ALA A 26 -1.54 31.76 -6.60
N VAL A 27 -1.78 30.47 -6.31
CA VAL A 27 -2.99 30.01 -5.61
C VAL A 27 -2.82 30.30 -4.11
N GLY A 28 -3.37 31.42 -3.65
CA GLY A 28 -3.35 31.82 -2.24
C GLY A 28 -4.67 31.58 -1.52
N TRP A 29 -4.59 31.23 -0.23
CA TRP A 29 -5.72 31.16 0.69
C TRP A 29 -5.89 32.55 1.32
N TRP A 30 -6.99 33.26 1.02
CA TRP A 30 -7.19 34.65 1.46
C TRP A 30 -8.45 34.83 2.30
N CYS A 31 -8.32 35.46 3.47
CA CYS A 31 -9.43 36.08 4.17
C CYS A 31 -9.60 37.54 3.70
N ARG A 32 -10.75 37.90 3.12
CA ARG A 32 -11.04 39.28 2.69
C ARG A 32 -11.15 40.24 3.88
N GLY A 33 -10.11 41.02 4.19
CA GLY A 33 -10.19 42.11 5.18
C GLY A 33 -8.93 42.43 5.98
N GLN A 34 -7.77 41.90 5.61
CA GLN A 34 -6.52 42.15 6.33
C GLN A 34 -5.96 43.56 6.10
N SER A 35 -5.64 44.24 7.20
CA SER A 35 -4.96 45.54 7.21
C SER A 35 -3.59 45.47 6.52
N ARG A 36 -3.08 46.60 6.01
CA ARG A 36 -1.82 46.69 5.24
C ARG A 36 -0.59 46.13 5.99
N ALA A 37 -0.62 46.07 7.33
CA ALA A 37 0.42 45.47 8.17
C ALA A 37 0.42 43.93 8.15
N SER A 38 -0.72 43.30 7.87
CA SER A 38 -0.88 41.83 7.81
C SER A 38 -0.52 41.23 6.45
N ARG A 39 -0.45 42.06 5.40
CA ARG A 39 -0.06 41.63 4.03
C ARG A 39 1.41 41.22 3.91
N LEU A 40 2.26 41.62 4.87
CA LEU A 40 3.68 41.26 4.90
C LEU A 40 3.95 39.93 5.62
N ALA A 41 2.97 39.35 6.32
CA ALA A 41 3.15 38.10 7.08
C ALA A 41 2.76 36.84 6.29
N ALA A 42 2.16 36.98 5.10
CA ALA A 42 1.71 35.89 4.24
C ALA A 42 2.50 35.84 2.91
N SER A 43 3.83 35.94 2.98
CA SER A 43 4.69 35.59 1.85
C SER A 43 4.70 34.08 1.62
N PRO A 44 4.82 33.61 0.36
CA PRO A 44 5.19 32.24 0.05
C PRO A 44 6.59 31.99 0.63
N GLY A 45 6.65 31.40 1.83
CA GLY A 45 7.88 31.25 2.61
C GLY A 45 7.73 31.46 4.12
N ALA A 46 6.58 31.92 4.63
CA ALA A 46 6.33 31.93 6.06
C ALA A 46 6.14 30.48 6.58
N PRO A 47 6.95 29.99 7.54
CA PRO A 47 6.78 28.65 8.08
C PRO A 47 5.42 28.55 8.77
N GLY A 48 4.58 27.62 8.32
CA GLY A 48 3.35 27.27 9.02
C GLY A 48 3.66 26.89 10.46
N ARG A 49 2.77 27.25 11.40
CA ARG A 49 2.93 26.86 12.81
C ARG A 49 2.92 25.33 12.89
N ARG A 50 4.09 24.74 13.17
CA ARG A 50 4.23 23.31 13.42
C ARG A 50 3.60 22.97 14.76
N HIS A 51 2.62 22.09 14.77
CA HIS A 51 2.05 21.59 16.02
C HIS A 51 2.81 20.34 16.46
N HIS A 52 3.63 20.49 17.50
CA HIS A 52 4.27 19.37 18.18
C HIS A 52 3.47 19.08 19.44
N SER A 53 3.05 17.83 19.66
CA SER A 53 2.30 17.45 20.86
C SER A 53 2.93 16.25 21.54
N ARG A 54 3.28 16.42 22.82
CA ARG A 54 3.75 15.31 23.65
C ARG A 54 2.60 14.39 24.03
N ALA A 55 2.90 13.10 24.29
CA ALA A 55 1.90 12.11 24.73
C ALA A 55 1.08 12.55 25.96
N ARG A 56 1.66 13.38 26.85
CA ARG A 56 0.97 13.94 28.02
C ARG A 56 0.06 15.12 27.68
N GLU A 57 0.50 16.00 26.78
CA GLU A 57 -0.29 17.15 26.33
C GLU A 57 -1.51 16.68 25.53
N LEU A 58 -1.33 15.64 24.70
CA LEU A 58 -2.42 14.98 23.95
C LEU A 58 -3.53 14.45 24.85
N LYS A 59 -3.19 13.87 26.00
CA LYS A 59 -4.19 13.41 26.99
C LYS A 59 -4.86 14.56 27.72
N ALA A 60 -4.15 15.68 27.90
CA ALA A 60 -4.63 16.82 28.67
C ALA A 60 -5.60 17.71 27.88
N THR A 61 -5.53 17.74 26.55
CA THR A 61 -6.42 18.57 25.73
C THR A 61 -7.86 18.04 25.69
N GLY A 62 -8.11 16.76 25.98
CA GLY A 62 -9.44 16.14 25.83
C GLY A 62 -9.94 16.04 24.38
N THR A 63 -9.26 16.69 23.44
CA THR A 63 -9.50 16.73 21.99
C THR A 63 -8.91 15.52 21.25
N ALA A 64 -8.00 14.79 21.91
CA ALA A 64 -7.46 13.53 21.39
C ALA A 64 -8.01 12.35 22.20
N HIS A 65 -8.85 11.55 21.56
CA HIS A 65 -9.26 10.25 22.07
C HIS A 65 -8.09 9.26 21.91
N PHE A 66 -7.11 9.35 22.81
CA PHE A 66 -5.96 8.47 22.86
C PHE A 66 -6.34 7.19 23.61
N PHE A 67 -6.56 6.12 22.86
CA PHE A 67 -6.75 4.80 23.42
C PHE A 67 -5.46 4.02 23.28
N ASN A 68 -5.01 3.42 24.37
CA ASN A 68 -3.85 2.54 24.36
C ASN A 68 -4.21 1.26 25.10
N PHE A 69 -4.14 0.14 24.38
CA PHE A 69 -4.36 -1.18 24.91
C PHE A 69 -3.01 -1.79 25.33
N LEU A 70 -2.89 -2.12 26.62
CA LEU A 70 -1.71 -2.71 27.22
C LEU A 70 -2.09 -4.00 27.96
N LEU A 71 -1.49 -5.09 27.55
CA LEU A 71 -1.47 -6.37 28.26
C LEU A 71 -0.04 -6.62 28.78
N ASN A 72 0.12 -7.49 29.78
CA ASN A 72 1.45 -7.97 30.20
C ASN A 72 2.03 -8.92 29.14
N SER A 73 2.30 -8.36 27.95
CA SER A 73 2.77 -8.98 26.74
C SER A 73 3.66 -7.98 26.01
N SER A 74 4.28 -8.40 24.92
CA SER A 74 5.14 -7.55 24.09
C SER A 74 4.92 -7.87 22.61
N ASP A 75 5.53 -7.05 21.74
CA ASP A 75 5.62 -7.32 20.31
C ASP A 75 4.26 -7.42 19.61
N TYR A 76 3.44 -6.38 19.75
CA TYR A 76 2.17 -6.21 19.04
C TYR A 76 2.45 -5.96 17.55
N ARG A 77 2.79 -7.03 16.82
CA ARG A 77 3.35 -6.93 15.46
C ARG A 77 2.28 -6.98 14.39
N ILE A 78 1.26 -7.81 14.55
CA ILE A 78 0.25 -8.02 13.50
C ILE A 78 -0.97 -7.16 13.78
N LEU A 79 -1.38 -6.35 12.80
CA LEU A 79 -2.62 -5.59 12.81
C LEU A 79 -3.45 -6.01 11.59
N LEU A 80 -4.52 -6.77 11.82
CA LEU A 80 -5.50 -7.11 10.78
C LEU A 80 -6.80 -6.35 11.06
N LYS A 81 -7.05 -5.30 10.29
CA LYS A 81 -8.30 -4.53 10.33
C LYS A 81 -9.41 -5.29 9.60
N ASP A 82 -10.51 -5.56 10.29
CA ASP A 82 -11.73 -6.12 9.71
C ASP A 82 -12.89 -5.11 9.85
N GLU A 83 -13.16 -4.38 8.77
CA GLU A 83 -14.22 -3.37 8.75
C GLU A 83 -15.63 -3.96 8.67
N ASP A 84 -15.77 -5.24 8.34
CA ASP A 84 -17.08 -5.92 8.30
C ASP A 84 -17.51 -6.35 9.71
N HIS A 85 -16.55 -6.72 10.55
CA HIS A 85 -16.77 -7.11 11.95
C HIS A 85 -16.54 -5.96 12.93
N ASP A 86 -16.16 -4.78 12.48
CA ASP A 86 -15.82 -3.65 13.34
C ASP A 86 -14.74 -3.98 14.39
N ARG A 87 -13.80 -4.87 14.04
CA ARG A 87 -12.73 -5.32 14.92
C ARG A 87 -11.34 -5.13 14.31
N MET A 88 -10.37 -4.85 15.17
CA MET A 88 -8.94 -4.96 14.90
C MET A 88 -8.43 -6.24 15.55
N TYR A 89 -7.93 -7.18 14.77
CA TYR A 89 -7.23 -8.34 15.30
C TYR A 89 -5.75 -8.03 15.49
N VAL A 90 -5.23 -8.36 16.66
CA VAL A 90 -3.85 -8.06 17.03
C VAL A 90 -3.12 -9.33 17.45
N GLY A 91 -1.95 -9.55 16.86
CA GLY A 91 -1.04 -10.63 17.26
C GLY A 91 0.09 -10.07 18.11
N SER A 92 0.30 -10.63 19.30
CA SER A 92 1.41 -10.30 20.19
C SER A 92 2.13 -11.56 20.70
N LYS A 93 3.10 -11.40 21.60
CA LYS A 93 3.71 -12.54 22.29
C LYS A 93 2.67 -13.23 23.19
N ASP A 94 2.39 -14.49 22.90
CA ASP A 94 1.49 -15.42 23.60
C ASP A 94 -0.01 -15.06 23.56
N TYR A 95 -0.41 -14.02 22.83
CA TYR A 95 -1.82 -13.59 22.77
C TYR A 95 -2.28 -13.24 21.36
N VAL A 96 -3.56 -13.53 21.11
CA VAL A 96 -4.34 -13.00 19.98
C VAL A 96 -5.47 -12.16 20.55
N LEU A 97 -5.64 -10.94 20.06
CA LEU A 97 -6.62 -9.98 20.57
C LEU A 97 -7.63 -9.64 19.48
N SER A 98 -8.86 -9.34 19.88
CA SER A 98 -9.89 -8.72 19.06
C SER A 98 -10.37 -7.45 19.76
N LEU A 99 -10.00 -6.30 19.21
CA LEU A 99 -10.26 -4.98 19.77
C LEU A 99 -11.35 -4.28 18.94
N ASP A 100 -12.21 -3.49 19.57
CA ASP A 100 -13.20 -2.69 18.85
C ASP A 100 -12.54 -1.56 18.04
N LEU A 101 -12.97 -1.36 16.80
CA LEU A 101 -12.36 -0.35 15.92
C LEU A 101 -12.67 1.10 16.37
N HIS A 102 -13.76 1.34 17.07
CA HIS A 102 -14.11 2.67 17.55
C HIS A 102 -13.39 3.02 18.85
N ASP A 103 -13.30 2.08 19.79
CA ASP A 103 -12.57 2.19 21.05
C ASP A 103 -11.84 0.88 21.34
N ILE A 104 -10.51 0.86 21.16
CA ILE A 104 -9.72 -0.38 21.33
C ILE A 104 -9.67 -0.89 22.77
N ASN A 105 -10.09 -0.08 23.75
CA ASN A 105 -10.21 -0.49 25.15
C ASN A 105 -11.61 -1.04 25.49
N ARG A 106 -12.58 -0.89 24.59
CA ARG A 106 -13.94 -1.38 24.78
C ARG A 106 -14.01 -2.88 24.53
N GLU A 107 -14.37 -3.61 25.58
CA GLU A 107 -14.72 -5.04 25.54
C GLU A 107 -13.73 -5.88 24.69
N PRO A 108 -12.42 -5.84 25.02
CA PRO A 108 -11.40 -6.58 24.30
C PRO A 108 -11.60 -8.09 24.51
N LEU A 109 -11.61 -8.86 23.43
CA LEU A 109 -11.61 -10.32 23.50
C LEU A 109 -10.18 -10.83 23.37
N ILE A 110 -9.76 -11.71 24.27
CA ILE A 110 -8.36 -12.11 24.44
C ILE A 110 -8.28 -13.63 24.41
N ILE A 111 -7.43 -14.16 23.52
CA ILE A 111 -7.02 -15.55 23.51
C ILE A 111 -5.58 -15.61 24.01
N HIS A 112 -5.36 -16.33 25.12
CA HIS A 112 -4.03 -16.68 25.59
C HIS A 112 -3.60 -17.99 24.91
N TRP A 113 -2.58 -17.93 24.07
CA TRP A 113 -2.07 -19.05 23.29
C TRP A 113 -0.54 -19.15 23.38
N PRO A 114 0.01 -19.49 24.56
CA PRO A 114 1.44 -19.66 24.75
C PRO A 114 1.94 -21.00 24.16
N ALA A 115 3.26 -21.13 24.03
CA ALA A 115 3.90 -22.43 23.79
C ALA A 115 3.79 -23.33 25.04
N SER A 116 3.83 -24.66 24.86
CA SER A 116 3.84 -25.58 26.00
C SER A 116 5.12 -25.45 26.84
N GLN A 117 5.03 -25.78 28.13
CA GLN A 117 6.17 -25.67 29.05
C GLN A 117 7.36 -26.51 28.58
N GLN A 118 7.11 -27.74 28.13
CA GLN A 118 8.15 -28.60 27.54
C GLN A 118 8.83 -27.91 26.35
N ARG A 119 8.06 -27.23 25.48
CA ARG A 119 8.64 -26.59 24.30
C ARG A 119 9.48 -25.37 24.65
N ILE A 120 9.05 -24.60 25.65
CA ILE A 120 9.81 -23.48 26.20
C ILE A 120 11.15 -23.98 26.74
N GLU A 121 11.16 -25.07 27.51
CA GLU A 121 12.37 -25.68 28.04
C GLU A 121 13.33 -26.16 26.93
N GLU A 122 12.81 -26.86 25.92
CA GLU A 122 13.60 -27.27 24.73
C GLU A 122 14.22 -26.06 24.00
N CYS A 123 13.45 -24.99 23.83
CA CYS A 123 13.92 -23.75 23.21
C CYS A 123 15.04 -23.07 24.03
N ILE A 124 14.91 -23.06 25.36
CA ILE A 124 15.92 -22.52 26.27
C ILE A 124 17.20 -23.36 26.20
N LEU A 125 17.09 -24.68 26.25
CA LEU A 125 18.23 -25.60 26.13
C LEU A 125 18.96 -25.46 24.78
N SER A 126 18.24 -25.03 23.73
CA SER A 126 18.80 -24.72 22.42
C SER A 126 19.49 -23.35 22.34
N GLY A 127 19.61 -22.63 23.46
CA GLY A 127 20.32 -21.35 23.56
C GLY A 127 19.58 -20.14 22.99
N LYS A 128 18.28 -20.25 22.71
CA LYS A 128 17.52 -19.19 22.02
C LYS A 128 16.90 -18.14 22.96
N ASN A 129 16.85 -18.34 24.28
CA ASN A 129 16.08 -17.46 25.16
C ASN A 129 16.80 -16.18 25.63
N SER A 130 17.85 -15.74 24.94
CA SER A 130 18.68 -14.61 25.37
C SER A 130 17.88 -13.32 25.62
N ASN A 131 16.87 -13.07 24.78
CA ASN A 131 16.00 -11.90 24.85
C ASN A 131 14.51 -12.27 25.02
N GLY A 132 14.22 -13.38 25.70
CA GLY A 132 12.84 -13.81 25.94
C GLY A 132 12.12 -14.37 24.69
N GLU A 133 12.88 -14.98 23.78
CA GLU A 133 12.43 -15.46 22.46
C GLU A 133 11.68 -16.80 22.54
N CYS A 134 11.78 -17.52 23.66
CA CYS A 134 11.07 -18.77 23.89
C CYS A 134 9.63 -18.53 24.36
N GLY A 135 8.82 -18.02 23.45
CA GLY A 135 7.37 -17.89 23.59
C GLY A 135 6.70 -18.03 22.22
N ASN A 136 5.37 -17.94 22.17
CA ASN A 136 4.63 -17.99 20.93
C ASN A 136 4.35 -16.57 20.40
N PHE A 137 5.19 -16.08 19.49
CA PHE A 137 4.99 -14.77 18.88
C PHE A 137 4.08 -14.91 17.68
N ILE A 138 2.89 -14.29 17.72
CA ILE A 138 1.95 -14.32 16.61
C ILE A 138 2.51 -13.51 15.43
N ARG A 139 2.59 -14.14 14.25
CA ARG A 139 3.18 -13.56 13.03
C ARG A 139 2.23 -13.55 11.84
N LEU A 140 1.09 -14.23 11.96
CA LEU A 140 0.11 -14.35 10.91
C LEU A 140 -1.28 -14.32 11.52
N ILE A 141 -2.13 -13.44 11.02
CA ILE A 141 -3.58 -13.46 11.21
C ILE A 141 -4.18 -13.17 9.84
N GLN A 142 -4.96 -14.10 9.30
CA GLN A 142 -5.61 -13.95 8.00
C GLN A 142 -7.07 -14.41 8.09
N PRO A 143 -8.02 -13.77 7.36
CA PRO A 143 -9.39 -14.23 7.32
C PRO A 143 -9.48 -15.55 6.54
N TRP A 144 -9.87 -16.65 7.19
CA TRP A 144 -10.04 -17.96 6.54
C TRP A 144 -11.39 -18.05 5.82
N ASN A 145 -12.44 -17.69 6.53
CA ASN A 145 -13.79 -17.60 5.99
C ASN A 145 -14.57 -16.54 6.77
N ARG A 146 -15.90 -16.50 6.60
CA ARG A 146 -16.74 -15.53 7.31
C ARG A 146 -16.66 -15.66 8.83
N THR A 147 -16.46 -16.87 9.36
CA THR A 147 -16.50 -17.16 10.80
C THR A 147 -15.16 -17.45 11.44
N HIS A 148 -14.12 -17.73 10.66
CA HIS A 148 -12.83 -18.15 11.19
C HIS A 148 -11.69 -17.27 10.66
N LEU A 149 -10.73 -17.05 11.54
CA LEU A 149 -9.39 -16.60 11.20
C LEU A 149 -8.44 -17.79 11.16
N TYR A 150 -7.43 -17.71 10.30
CA TYR A 150 -6.25 -18.56 10.34
C TYR A 150 -5.12 -17.80 11.02
N VAL A 151 -4.55 -18.36 12.08
CA VAL A 151 -3.56 -17.69 12.93
C VAL A 151 -2.34 -18.58 13.10
N CYS A 152 -1.14 -18.02 12.96
CA CYS A 152 0.10 -18.74 13.23
C CYS A 152 1.05 -17.92 14.12
N GLY A 153 1.82 -18.64 14.93
CA GLY A 153 2.89 -18.05 15.74
C GLY A 153 4.14 -18.92 15.76
N THR A 154 5.22 -18.37 16.34
CA THR A 154 6.55 -19.00 16.35
C THR A 154 6.63 -20.24 17.24
N GLY A 155 5.68 -20.43 18.17
CA GLY A 155 5.59 -21.59 19.07
C GLY A 155 6.90 -21.95 19.79
N ALA A 156 7.64 -20.95 20.27
CA ALA A 156 8.99 -21.11 20.86
C ALA A 156 9.93 -21.88 19.92
N TYR A 157 10.21 -21.31 18.74
CA TYR A 157 10.98 -21.95 17.67
C TYR A 157 10.38 -23.31 17.24
N ASN A 158 9.05 -23.40 17.20
CA ASN A 158 8.26 -24.46 16.59
C ASN A 158 6.98 -23.87 16.02
N PRO A 159 7.01 -23.37 14.78
CA PRO A 159 5.87 -22.67 14.24
C PRO A 159 4.61 -23.55 14.26
N ILE A 160 3.53 -22.99 14.79
CA ILE A 160 2.22 -23.64 14.90
C ILE A 160 1.15 -22.72 14.35
N CYS A 161 0.11 -23.32 13.76
CA CYS A 161 -1.06 -22.62 13.25
C CYS A 161 -2.33 -23.22 13.83
N ALA A 162 -3.38 -22.41 13.90
CA ALA A 162 -4.69 -22.79 14.38
C ALA A 162 -5.79 -21.94 13.73
N PHE A 163 -7.03 -22.43 13.85
CA PHE A 163 -8.21 -21.66 13.51
C PHE A 163 -8.75 -20.95 14.75
N VAL A 164 -9.19 -19.71 14.59
CA VAL A 164 -9.88 -18.94 15.62
C VAL A 164 -11.29 -18.65 15.14
N ASN A 165 -12.29 -19.15 15.86
CA ASN A 165 -13.68 -18.82 15.58
C ASN A 165 -13.98 -17.42 16.13
N ARG A 166 -14.45 -16.53 15.25
CA ARG A 166 -14.78 -15.13 15.53
C ARG A 166 -16.28 -14.81 15.42
N GLY A 167 -17.12 -15.83 15.29
CA GLY A 167 -18.56 -15.67 15.04
C GLY A 167 -18.86 -15.16 13.62
N ARG A 168 -20.15 -15.00 13.29
CA ARG A 168 -20.55 -14.43 11.99
C ARG A 168 -20.67 -12.91 12.05
N LYS A 169 -20.90 -12.38 13.25
CA LYS A 169 -21.09 -10.96 13.51
C LYS A 169 -20.33 -10.57 14.77
N ALA A 170 -19.95 -9.30 14.83
CA ALA A 170 -19.25 -8.72 15.98
C ALA A 170 -20.01 -8.89 17.31
N GLN A 171 -21.34 -8.88 17.26
CA GLN A 171 -22.22 -8.95 18.43
C GLN A 171 -22.32 -10.35 19.03
N ASP A 172 -21.81 -11.38 18.35
CA ASP A 172 -21.86 -12.75 18.87
C ASP A 172 -20.90 -12.93 20.06
N TYR A 173 -19.93 -12.01 20.27
CA TYR A 173 -18.85 -12.10 21.27
C TYR A 173 -18.11 -13.45 21.25
N ILE A 174 -18.10 -14.11 20.10
CA ILE A 174 -17.38 -15.37 19.88
C ILE A 174 -15.94 -15.04 19.51
N PHE A 175 -15.00 -15.48 20.33
CA PHE A 175 -13.57 -15.39 20.02
C PHE A 175 -12.78 -16.45 20.78
N TYR A 176 -12.64 -17.64 20.20
CA TYR A 176 -11.92 -18.75 20.81
C TYR A 176 -11.11 -19.55 19.78
N LEU A 177 -9.98 -20.08 20.24
CA LEU A 177 -9.10 -20.97 19.47
C LEU A 177 -9.75 -22.35 19.34
N GLU A 178 -9.60 -23.01 18.19
CA GLU A 178 -9.99 -24.42 18.00
C GLU A 178 -8.75 -25.33 18.20
N PRO A 179 -8.49 -25.86 19.42
CA PRO A 179 -7.26 -26.59 19.72
C PRO A 179 -7.16 -27.94 19.01
N ASP A 180 -8.30 -28.57 18.67
CA ASP A 180 -8.33 -29.85 17.97
C ASP A 180 -7.89 -29.76 16.50
N LYS A 181 -7.68 -28.54 15.99
CA LYS A 181 -7.27 -28.26 14.61
C LYS A 181 -5.90 -27.58 14.54
N LEU A 182 -4.99 -27.92 15.44
CA LEU A 182 -3.61 -27.45 15.40
C LEU A 182 -2.89 -28.02 14.18
N GLU A 183 -2.23 -27.13 13.42
CA GLU A 183 -1.44 -27.48 12.25
C GLU A 183 0.02 -27.05 12.43
N SER A 184 0.92 -27.72 11.70
CA SER A 184 2.29 -27.22 11.58
C SER A 184 2.32 -25.86 10.87
N GLY A 185 3.07 -24.93 11.44
CA GLY A 185 3.37 -23.62 10.86
C GLY A 185 4.60 -23.59 9.97
N LYS A 186 5.25 -24.74 9.73
CA LYS A 186 6.43 -24.84 8.85
C LYS A 186 6.09 -24.38 7.42
N GLY A 187 6.80 -23.38 6.91
CA GLY A 187 6.53 -22.76 5.60
C GLY A 187 5.38 -21.75 5.60
N LYS A 188 4.76 -21.50 6.76
CA LYS A 188 3.65 -20.53 6.97
C LYS A 188 4.06 -19.38 7.88
N CYS A 189 4.90 -19.68 8.87
CA CYS A 189 5.37 -18.78 9.92
C CYS A 189 6.85 -19.09 10.22
N SER A 190 7.62 -18.07 10.60
CA SER A 190 9.04 -18.23 10.94
C SER A 190 9.24 -18.87 12.32
N TYR A 191 10.41 -19.49 12.50
CA TYR A 191 10.87 -19.99 13.80
C TYR A 191 11.33 -18.84 14.71
N ASP A 192 12.15 -17.94 14.17
CA ASP A 192 12.69 -16.79 14.87
C ASP A 192 11.66 -15.65 14.90
N PRO A 193 11.34 -15.06 16.07
CA PRO A 193 10.46 -13.89 16.14
C PRO A 193 11.10 -12.62 15.55
N LYS A 194 12.42 -12.50 15.42
CA LYS A 194 13.07 -11.27 14.98
C LYS A 194 12.99 -11.06 13.47
N VAL A 195 12.84 -12.14 12.69
CA VAL A 195 12.81 -12.04 11.23
C VAL A 195 11.47 -11.46 10.76
N ASP A 196 11.54 -10.59 9.77
CA ASP A 196 10.34 -10.03 9.14
C ASP A 196 9.79 -11.04 8.12
N THR A 197 8.49 -11.31 8.23
CA THR A 197 7.76 -12.29 7.42
C THR A 197 6.54 -11.63 6.80
N VAL A 198 6.10 -12.16 5.67
CA VAL A 198 4.85 -11.71 5.06
C VAL A 198 3.97 -12.88 4.66
N SER A 199 2.65 -12.67 4.70
CA SER A 199 1.69 -13.66 4.25
C SER A 199 0.48 -13.02 3.56
N ALA A 200 -0.12 -13.79 2.65
CA ALA A 200 -1.40 -13.49 2.03
C ALA A 200 -2.18 -14.79 1.85
N LEU A 201 -3.40 -14.84 2.35
CA LEU A 201 -4.30 -15.98 2.17
C LEU A 201 -5.26 -15.66 1.02
N ILE A 202 -5.17 -16.41 -0.08
CA ILE A 202 -5.91 -16.17 -1.31
C ILE A 202 -6.48 -17.51 -1.77
N ASN A 203 -7.79 -17.59 -1.98
CA ASN A 203 -8.46 -18.81 -2.47
C ASN A 203 -8.11 -20.08 -1.65
N GLU A 204 -8.09 -19.97 -0.31
CA GLU A 204 -7.73 -21.07 0.63
C GLU A 204 -6.26 -21.54 0.54
N GLU A 205 -5.43 -20.84 -0.23
CA GLU A 205 -4.00 -21.08 -0.35
C GLU A 205 -3.22 -19.98 0.35
N LEU A 206 -2.26 -20.39 1.18
CA LEU A 206 -1.44 -19.46 1.93
C LEU A 206 -0.11 -19.23 1.23
N TYR A 207 0.08 -18.00 0.78
CA TYR A 207 1.32 -17.51 0.21
C TYR A 207 2.13 -16.83 1.31
N ALA A 208 3.38 -17.23 1.52
CA ALA A 208 4.20 -16.72 2.62
C ALA A 208 5.67 -16.56 2.24
N GLY A 209 6.26 -15.41 2.56
CA GLY A 209 7.71 -15.19 2.52
C GLY A 209 8.28 -15.39 3.92
N VAL A 210 8.97 -16.51 4.15
CA VAL A 210 9.40 -16.95 5.48
C VAL A 210 10.73 -17.72 5.43
N TYR A 211 11.38 -17.82 6.58
CA TYR A 211 12.43 -18.82 6.85
C TYR A 211 11.78 -20.09 7.40
N ILE A 212 12.11 -21.24 6.80
CA ILE A 212 11.46 -22.53 7.13
C ILE A 212 12.29 -23.40 8.09
N ASP A 213 13.52 -23.01 8.41
CA ASP A 213 14.44 -23.75 9.25
C ASP A 213 14.70 -23.06 10.59
N PHE A 214 15.07 -23.86 11.59
CA PHE A 214 15.39 -23.38 12.93
C PHE A 214 16.65 -22.50 12.95
N MET A 215 17.57 -22.68 11.99
CA MET A 215 18.81 -21.89 11.87
C MET A 215 18.58 -20.53 11.20
N GLY A 216 17.46 -20.31 10.51
CA GLY A 216 17.18 -19.07 9.79
C GLY A 216 18.05 -18.89 8.54
N THR A 217 18.29 -19.98 7.80
CA THR A 217 19.14 -19.98 6.59
C THR A 217 18.38 -20.30 5.31
N ASP A 218 17.23 -20.99 5.41
CA ASP A 218 16.40 -21.38 4.27
C ASP A 218 15.21 -20.43 4.13
N ALA A 219 15.46 -19.27 3.51
CA ALA A 219 14.39 -18.35 3.11
C ALA A 219 13.72 -18.79 1.81
N ALA A 220 12.40 -18.73 1.76
CA ALA A 220 11.67 -18.94 0.53
C ALA A 220 10.31 -18.23 0.51
N ILE A 221 9.81 -18.03 -0.71
CA ILE A 221 8.39 -17.70 -0.94
C ILE A 221 7.67 -19.02 -1.17
N PHE A 222 6.71 -19.35 -0.31
CA PHE A 222 5.93 -20.57 -0.32
C PHE A 222 4.50 -20.32 -0.78
N ARG A 223 3.89 -21.34 -1.38
CA ARG A 223 2.44 -21.57 -1.35
C ARG A 223 2.19 -22.88 -0.64
N THR A 224 1.40 -22.82 0.42
CA THR A 224 0.99 -23.98 1.21
C THR A 224 -0.53 -24.00 1.34
N MET A 225 -1.06 -25.02 2.01
CA MET A 225 -2.52 -25.24 2.09
C MET A 225 -3.12 -25.51 0.70
N GLY A 226 -4.44 -25.46 0.58
CA GLY A 226 -5.15 -25.82 -0.64
C GLY A 226 -5.07 -27.30 -1.00
N LYS A 227 -5.50 -27.62 -2.23
CA LYS A 227 -5.51 -28.99 -2.77
C LYS A 227 -4.22 -29.36 -3.48
N GLN A 228 -3.41 -28.36 -3.83
CA GLN A 228 -2.20 -28.53 -4.61
C GLN A 228 -1.00 -28.87 -3.70
N THR A 229 0.05 -29.42 -4.31
CA THR A 229 1.33 -29.63 -3.62
C THR A 229 1.94 -28.28 -3.23
N ALA A 230 2.65 -28.26 -2.11
CA ALA A 230 3.32 -27.04 -1.65
C ALA A 230 4.37 -26.58 -2.68
N MET A 231 4.34 -25.30 -3.03
CA MET A 231 5.28 -24.66 -3.96
C MET A 231 6.29 -23.82 -3.20
N ARG A 232 7.51 -23.71 -3.73
CA ARG A 232 8.55 -22.82 -3.16
C ARG A 232 9.49 -22.22 -4.20
N THR A 233 10.24 -21.20 -3.81
CA THR A 233 11.41 -20.75 -4.59
C THR A 233 12.54 -21.80 -4.58
N ASP A 234 13.41 -21.74 -5.59
CA ASP A 234 14.56 -22.66 -5.68
C ASP A 234 15.49 -22.49 -4.47
N GLN A 235 15.78 -23.61 -3.80
CA GLN A 235 16.47 -23.63 -2.51
C GLN A 235 17.98 -23.48 -2.71
N TYR A 236 18.65 -22.78 -1.80
CA TYR A 236 20.10 -22.54 -1.82
C TYR A 236 20.61 -21.91 -3.13
N ASN A 237 19.76 -21.10 -3.77
CA ASN A 237 20.07 -20.42 -5.01
C ASN A 237 20.00 -18.89 -4.80
N SER A 238 21.16 -18.26 -4.59
CA SER A 238 21.25 -16.82 -4.29
C SER A 238 20.75 -15.92 -5.42
N ARG A 239 20.63 -16.43 -6.66
CA ARG A 239 19.98 -15.70 -7.76
C ARG A 239 18.49 -15.48 -7.49
N TRP A 240 17.84 -16.43 -6.81
CA TRP A 240 16.42 -16.37 -6.47
C TRP A 240 16.16 -15.49 -5.26
N LEU A 241 16.77 -15.83 -4.13
CA LEU A 241 16.67 -15.09 -2.87
C LEU A 241 18.00 -15.19 -2.14
N ASN A 242 18.49 -14.08 -1.58
CA ASN A 242 19.76 -14.05 -0.87
C ASN A 242 19.64 -13.33 0.47
N ASP A 243 19.36 -14.07 1.54
CA ASP A 243 19.11 -13.53 2.89
C ASP A 243 18.05 -12.40 2.88
N PRO A 244 16.82 -12.69 2.42
CA PRO A 244 15.78 -11.66 2.29
C PRO A 244 15.13 -11.32 3.65
N ALA A 245 14.66 -10.07 3.76
CA ALA A 245 13.69 -9.64 4.75
C ALA A 245 12.41 -9.19 4.03
N PHE A 246 11.29 -9.87 4.29
CA PHE A 246 10.03 -9.65 3.59
C PHE A 246 9.21 -8.54 4.25
N VAL A 247 8.60 -7.68 3.43
CA VAL A 247 7.90 -6.48 3.88
C VAL A 247 6.41 -6.53 3.54
N ARG A 248 6.05 -6.80 2.29
CA ARG A 248 4.64 -6.78 1.83
C ARG A 248 4.37 -7.83 0.76
N ALA A 249 3.17 -8.38 0.76
CA ALA A 249 2.62 -9.20 -0.31
C ALA A 249 1.27 -8.60 -0.73
N GLN A 250 1.01 -8.53 -2.04
CA GLN A 250 -0.22 -7.96 -2.58
C GLN A 250 -0.61 -8.60 -3.92
N LEU A 251 -1.84 -9.10 -4.00
CA LEU A 251 -2.45 -9.51 -5.27
C LEU A 251 -2.76 -8.25 -6.09
N ILE A 252 -2.21 -8.18 -7.31
CA ILE A 252 -2.50 -7.11 -8.26
C ILE A 252 -2.79 -7.76 -9.62
N PRO A 253 -4.02 -7.65 -10.13
CA PRO A 253 -4.38 -8.13 -11.46
C PRO A 253 -3.57 -7.40 -12.55
N ASP A 254 -3.10 -8.13 -13.56
CA ASP A 254 -2.41 -7.51 -14.71
C ASP A 254 -3.35 -7.21 -15.89
N SER A 255 -4.46 -7.93 -16.01
CA SER A 255 -5.44 -7.73 -17.07
C SER A 255 -6.87 -7.95 -16.55
N SER A 256 -7.86 -7.97 -17.45
CA SER A 256 -9.22 -8.42 -17.11
C SER A 256 -9.35 -9.95 -17.01
N GLU A 257 -8.38 -10.69 -17.55
CA GLU A 257 -8.31 -12.15 -17.46
C GLU A 257 -7.70 -12.54 -16.12
N ARG A 258 -8.43 -13.34 -15.34
CA ARG A 258 -8.01 -13.75 -13.98
C ARG A 258 -6.77 -14.62 -14.01
N ASN A 259 -6.55 -15.36 -15.09
CA ASN A 259 -5.34 -16.15 -15.27
C ASN A 259 -4.07 -15.29 -15.39
N ASP A 260 -4.19 -13.98 -15.64
CA ASP A 260 -3.05 -13.05 -15.63
C ASP A 260 -2.75 -12.48 -14.23
N ASP A 261 -3.55 -12.81 -13.21
CA ASP A 261 -3.39 -12.33 -11.84
C ASP A 261 -2.01 -12.71 -11.27
N LYS A 262 -1.33 -11.73 -10.68
CA LYS A 262 -0.01 -11.90 -10.07
C LYS A 262 0.01 -11.47 -8.63
N LEU A 263 0.74 -12.24 -7.83
CA LEU A 263 1.06 -11.89 -6.46
C LEU A 263 2.44 -11.23 -6.43
N TYR A 264 2.49 -9.98 -5.95
CA TYR A 264 3.71 -9.20 -5.84
C TYR A 264 4.24 -9.27 -4.41
N PHE A 265 5.56 -9.47 -4.26
CA PHE A 265 6.29 -9.50 -3.00
C PHE A 265 7.29 -8.36 -2.95
N PHE A 266 7.29 -7.60 -1.86
CA PHE A 266 8.24 -6.53 -1.60
C PHE A 266 9.14 -6.98 -0.46
N PHE A 267 10.45 -6.89 -0.68
CA PHE A 267 11.46 -7.35 0.26
C PHE A 267 12.79 -6.64 0.00
N ARG A 268 13.72 -6.78 0.93
CA ARG A 268 15.13 -6.42 0.74
C ARG A 268 15.99 -7.66 0.89
N GLU A 269 17.13 -7.71 0.23
CA GLU A 269 18.04 -8.86 0.28
C GLU A 269 19.49 -8.41 0.13
N LYS A 270 20.45 -9.27 0.47
CA LYS A 270 21.87 -9.01 0.21
C LYS A 270 22.15 -9.08 -1.29
N SER A 271 22.90 -8.10 -1.79
CA SER A 271 23.38 -8.07 -3.17
C SER A 271 24.29 -9.27 -3.46
N ALA A 272 24.09 -9.90 -4.62
CA ALA A 272 24.96 -10.95 -5.13
C ALA A 272 26.17 -10.40 -5.93
N ASP A 273 26.29 -9.07 -6.03
CA ASP A 273 27.12 -8.41 -7.04
C ASP A 273 28.51 -8.04 -6.52
N ALA A 274 28.65 -7.85 -5.21
CA ALA A 274 29.89 -7.38 -4.59
C ALA A 274 30.22 -8.20 -3.33
N PRO A 275 30.96 -9.32 -3.46
CA PRO A 275 31.41 -10.13 -2.32
C PRO A 275 32.23 -9.32 -1.30
N LEU A 276 32.91 -8.27 -1.77
CA LEU A 276 33.80 -7.41 -0.99
C LEU A 276 33.10 -6.23 -0.30
N SER A 277 31.85 -5.92 -0.69
CA SER A 277 31.02 -4.91 -0.02
C SER A 277 29.55 -5.29 -0.20
N PRO A 278 29.01 -6.15 0.68
CA PRO A 278 27.65 -6.66 0.55
C PRO A 278 26.65 -5.52 0.78
N GLY A 279 26.26 -4.83 -0.28
CA GLY A 279 25.14 -3.89 -0.27
C GLY A 279 23.82 -4.64 -0.06
N VAL A 280 22.84 -3.99 0.55
CA VAL A 280 21.45 -4.45 0.57
C VAL A 280 20.75 -3.85 -0.63
N TYR A 281 19.87 -4.60 -1.29
CA TYR A 281 19.00 -4.08 -2.34
C TYR A 281 17.54 -4.34 -2.02
N SER A 282 16.73 -3.30 -2.20
CA SER A 282 15.28 -3.42 -2.21
C SER A 282 14.79 -4.04 -3.51
N ARG A 283 13.79 -4.92 -3.41
CA ARG A 283 13.27 -5.75 -4.50
C ARG A 283 11.74 -5.73 -4.53
N ILE A 284 11.24 -5.81 -5.75
CA ILE A 284 9.88 -6.27 -6.03
C ILE A 284 9.97 -7.59 -6.79
N GLY A 285 9.32 -8.62 -6.29
CA GLY A 285 9.14 -9.91 -6.92
C GLY A 285 7.70 -10.12 -7.37
N ARG A 286 7.47 -10.95 -8.37
CA ARG A 286 6.12 -11.36 -8.79
C ARG A 286 6.07 -12.84 -9.14
N ILE A 287 4.91 -13.46 -8.89
CA ILE A 287 4.56 -14.82 -9.32
C ILE A 287 3.17 -14.81 -9.92
N CYS A 288 2.90 -15.67 -10.91
CA CYS A 288 1.54 -15.94 -11.37
C CYS A 288 0.79 -16.73 -10.32
N LEU A 289 -0.46 -16.34 -10.05
CA LEU A 289 -1.26 -16.99 -9.01
C LEU A 289 -1.55 -18.46 -9.35
N ASN A 290 -1.71 -18.76 -10.64
CA ASN A 290 -2.00 -20.08 -11.20
C ASN A 290 -0.74 -20.86 -11.67
N ASP A 291 0.43 -20.54 -11.12
CA ASP A 291 1.66 -21.30 -11.37
C ASP A 291 1.62 -22.67 -10.67
N ASP A 292 1.81 -23.74 -11.42
CA ASP A 292 1.80 -25.14 -10.93
C ASP A 292 3.20 -25.78 -10.94
N GLY A 293 4.24 -24.97 -11.21
CA GLY A 293 5.61 -25.41 -11.42
C GLY A 293 5.85 -26.03 -12.79
N GLY A 294 7.07 -26.52 -13.00
CA GLY A 294 7.43 -27.20 -14.25
C GLY A 294 7.15 -28.72 -14.20
N HIS A 295 7.12 -29.35 -15.38
CA HIS A 295 6.84 -30.79 -15.52
C HIS A 295 8.04 -31.67 -15.12
N CYS A 296 9.20 -31.47 -15.75
CA CYS A 296 10.43 -32.22 -15.47
C CYS A 296 11.40 -31.43 -14.55
N CYS A 297 11.62 -30.15 -14.88
CA CYS A 297 12.43 -29.23 -14.09
C CYS A 297 11.53 -28.32 -13.22
N LEU A 298 12.06 -27.76 -12.13
CA LEU A 298 11.29 -26.93 -11.19
C LEU A 298 9.99 -27.58 -10.69
N VAL A 299 10.00 -28.91 -10.50
CA VAL A 299 8.88 -29.63 -9.88
C VAL A 299 8.63 -29.08 -8.48
N ASN A 300 7.38 -28.69 -8.21
CA ASN A 300 6.94 -28.04 -6.97
C ASN A 300 7.74 -26.75 -6.64
N LYS A 301 8.26 -26.07 -7.67
CA LYS A 301 8.94 -24.79 -7.55
C LYS A 301 8.33 -23.79 -8.51
N TRP A 302 8.28 -22.52 -8.11
CA TRP A 302 7.75 -21.47 -8.98
C TRP A 302 8.44 -21.50 -10.35
N SER A 303 7.67 -21.39 -11.42
CA SER A 303 8.17 -21.34 -12.79
C SER A 303 7.97 -19.97 -13.43
N THR A 304 7.33 -19.04 -12.70
CA THR A 304 7.02 -17.67 -13.14
C THR A 304 7.65 -16.59 -12.26
N PHE A 305 8.44 -16.97 -11.24
CA PHE A 305 9.06 -16.03 -10.30
C PHE A 305 10.10 -15.13 -10.98
N LEU A 306 9.85 -13.82 -10.93
CA LEU A 306 10.80 -12.79 -11.34
C LEU A 306 10.94 -11.74 -10.25
N LYS A 307 12.11 -11.11 -10.15
CA LYS A 307 12.38 -9.96 -9.28
C LYS A 307 13.13 -8.85 -10.01
N ALA A 308 12.90 -7.61 -9.58
CA ALA A 308 13.60 -6.42 -10.05
C ALA A 308 14.07 -5.57 -8.86
N ARG A 309 15.10 -4.75 -9.06
CA ARG A 309 15.53 -3.76 -8.05
C ARG A 309 14.48 -2.64 -7.96
N LEU A 310 14.08 -2.27 -6.75
CA LEU A 310 13.43 -0.99 -6.47
C LEU A 310 14.51 0.02 -6.08
N VAL A 311 14.63 1.11 -6.84
CA VAL A 311 15.58 2.19 -6.54
C VAL A 311 14.82 3.33 -5.88
N CYS A 312 15.30 3.80 -4.74
CA CYS A 312 14.89 5.07 -4.15
C CYS A 312 16.16 5.88 -3.89
N SER A 313 16.39 6.92 -4.70
CA SER A 313 17.62 7.70 -4.65
C SER A 313 17.38 9.16 -4.97
N VAL A 314 18.27 10.01 -4.45
CA VAL A 314 18.32 11.44 -4.78
C VAL A 314 19.51 11.67 -5.72
N PRO A 315 19.30 12.25 -6.92
CA PRO A 315 20.41 12.56 -7.82
C PRO A 315 21.24 13.73 -7.26
N GLY A 316 22.57 13.54 -7.18
CA GLY A 316 23.52 14.59 -6.80
C GLY A 316 23.86 15.52 -7.97
N PRO A 317 24.36 16.74 -7.70
CA PRO A 317 24.81 17.69 -8.74
C PRO A 317 25.95 17.16 -9.63
N ASP A 318 26.74 16.23 -9.10
CA ASP A 318 27.84 15.52 -9.76
C ASP A 318 27.37 14.26 -10.52
N GLY A 319 26.07 13.98 -10.54
CA GLY A 319 25.48 12.79 -11.14
C GLY A 319 25.59 11.53 -10.27
N ILE A 320 26.14 11.64 -9.04
CA ILE A 320 26.19 10.52 -8.10
C ILE A 320 24.88 10.47 -7.33
N GLU A 321 24.22 9.32 -7.39
CA GLU A 321 22.96 9.10 -6.67
C GLU A 321 23.20 8.70 -5.21
N THR A 322 22.48 9.35 -4.30
CA THR A 322 22.41 8.93 -2.89
C THR A 322 21.26 7.95 -2.72
N HIS A 323 21.58 6.68 -2.47
CA HIS A 323 20.58 5.60 -2.38
C HIS A 323 20.04 5.37 -0.97
N PHE A 324 18.77 4.99 -0.91
CA PHE A 324 18.07 4.48 0.27
C PHE A 324 17.64 3.04 -0.04
N ASP A 325 18.52 2.07 0.19
CA ASP A 325 18.28 0.69 -0.23
C ASP A 325 17.57 -0.18 0.83
N GLU A 326 17.34 0.33 2.04
CA GLU A 326 16.72 -0.41 3.14
C GLU A 326 15.19 -0.21 3.17
N LEU A 327 14.44 -0.98 2.39
CA LEU A 327 12.97 -1.01 2.44
C LEU A 327 12.48 -1.35 3.86
N GLN A 328 11.53 -0.56 4.37
CA GLN A 328 10.94 -0.73 5.70
C GLN A 328 9.46 -1.10 5.63
N ASP A 329 8.68 -0.42 4.80
CA ASP A 329 7.22 -0.61 4.69
C ASP A 329 6.72 -0.25 3.29
N VAL A 330 5.57 -0.82 2.92
CA VAL A 330 4.89 -0.58 1.65
C VAL A 330 3.39 -0.44 1.85
N PHE A 331 2.87 0.71 1.45
CA PHE A 331 1.44 1.00 1.42
C PHE A 331 0.92 1.00 -0.03
N ILE A 332 -0.16 0.24 -0.25
CA ILE A 332 -0.78 0.08 -1.57
C ILE A 332 -2.06 0.90 -1.59
N GLN A 333 -2.01 2.06 -2.25
CA GLN A 333 -3.18 2.91 -2.45
C GLN A 333 -3.99 2.39 -3.64
N GLN A 334 -5.15 1.82 -3.34
CA GLN A 334 -6.09 1.39 -4.38
C GLN A 334 -6.63 2.61 -5.14
N THR A 335 -6.67 2.50 -6.46
CA THR A 335 -7.31 3.48 -7.35
C THR A 335 -8.63 2.91 -7.88
N GLN A 336 -9.34 3.67 -8.71
CA GLN A 336 -10.53 3.15 -9.39
C GLN A 336 -10.19 1.98 -10.33
N ASP A 337 -8.97 1.96 -10.87
CA ASP A 337 -8.44 0.84 -11.62
C ASP A 337 -7.61 -0.07 -10.71
N THR A 338 -8.20 -1.19 -10.28
CA THR A 338 -7.54 -2.16 -9.40
C THR A 338 -6.27 -2.78 -9.99
N LYS A 339 -6.06 -2.67 -11.30
CA LYS A 339 -4.81 -3.09 -11.97
C LYS A 339 -3.68 -2.08 -11.82
N ASN A 340 -3.99 -0.85 -11.42
CA ASN A 340 -3.03 0.25 -11.29
C ASN A 340 -3.16 0.94 -9.93
N PRO A 341 -2.90 0.23 -8.81
CA PRO A 341 -2.69 0.89 -7.53
C PRO A 341 -1.42 1.73 -7.55
N VAL A 342 -1.37 2.75 -6.70
CA VAL A 342 -0.16 3.54 -6.44
C VAL A 342 0.58 2.93 -5.25
N ILE A 343 1.89 2.72 -5.41
CA ILE A 343 2.71 2.04 -4.40
C ILE A 343 3.59 3.07 -3.69
N TYR A 344 3.33 3.28 -2.41
CA TYR A 344 4.16 4.09 -1.52
C TYR A 344 5.09 3.17 -0.74
N ALA A 345 6.38 3.48 -0.71
CA ALA A 345 7.35 2.67 -0.01
C ALA A 345 8.33 3.53 0.80
N VAL A 346 8.58 3.11 2.04
CA VAL A 346 9.49 3.75 2.98
C VAL A 346 10.84 3.06 2.89
N PHE A 347 11.88 3.85 2.72
CA PHE A 347 13.26 3.40 2.67
C PHE A 347 14.10 4.11 3.73
N SER A 348 15.17 3.45 4.14
CA SER A 348 16.22 4.04 4.96
C SER A 348 17.57 3.98 4.23
N ALA A 349 18.46 4.90 4.57
CA ALA A 349 19.84 4.85 4.11
C ALA A 349 20.54 3.63 4.73
N SER A 350 21.37 2.95 3.93
CA SER A 350 22.20 1.85 4.40
C SER A 350 23.31 2.36 5.32
N GLY A 351 23.66 1.56 6.33
CA GLY A 351 24.73 1.89 7.28
C GLY A 351 24.26 2.61 8.54
N SER A 352 25.13 2.61 9.56
CA SER A 352 24.82 3.12 10.90
C SER A 352 25.10 4.61 11.07
N VAL A 353 26.02 5.17 10.27
CA VAL A 353 26.53 6.55 10.42
C VAL A 353 25.52 7.58 9.91
N PHE A 354 24.97 7.37 8.71
CA PHE A 354 23.98 8.27 8.12
C PHE A 354 22.57 7.80 8.44
N LYS A 355 21.84 8.60 9.23
CA LYS A 355 20.41 8.42 9.47
C LYS A 355 19.65 9.23 8.43
N GLY A 356 19.17 8.52 7.41
CA GLY A 356 18.32 9.08 6.38
C GLY A 356 17.13 8.17 6.12
N SER A 357 15.99 8.76 5.81
CA SER A 357 14.80 8.06 5.34
C SER A 357 14.19 8.77 4.15
N ALA A 358 13.58 8.01 3.26
CA ALA A 358 12.91 8.50 2.07
C ALA A 358 11.59 7.77 1.85
N VAL A 359 10.61 8.46 1.27
CA VAL A 359 9.37 7.86 0.77
C VAL A 359 9.38 7.96 -0.73
N CYS A 360 9.31 6.84 -1.43
CA CYS A 360 9.27 6.78 -2.88
C CYS A 360 7.91 6.25 -3.36
N VAL A 361 7.44 6.77 -4.48
CA VAL A 361 6.17 6.37 -5.12
C VAL A 361 6.48 5.63 -6.40
N TYR A 362 5.83 4.50 -6.64
CA TYR A 362 6.03 3.70 -7.85
C TYR A 362 4.70 3.45 -8.57
N SER A 363 4.75 3.46 -9.89
CA SER A 363 3.62 3.13 -10.75
C SER A 363 3.67 1.67 -11.20
N MET A 364 2.50 1.03 -11.35
CA MET A 364 2.44 -0.30 -11.94
C MET A 364 2.86 -0.34 -13.42
N ALA A 365 2.76 0.80 -14.13
CA ALA A 365 3.25 0.91 -15.50
C ALA A 365 4.77 0.72 -15.59
N ASP A 366 5.53 1.40 -14.73
CA ASP A 366 7.00 1.29 -14.68
C ASP A 366 7.44 -0.10 -14.24
N ILE A 367 6.76 -0.65 -13.23
CA ILE A 367 7.01 -2.01 -12.74
C ILE A 367 6.83 -3.03 -13.87
N ARG A 368 5.71 -2.96 -14.60
CA ARG A 368 5.43 -3.88 -15.72
C ARG A 368 6.41 -3.68 -16.87
N MET A 369 6.78 -2.44 -17.19
CA MET A 369 7.79 -2.12 -18.19
C MET A 369 9.11 -2.82 -17.87
N VAL A 370 9.59 -2.71 -16.62
CA VAL A 370 10.83 -3.38 -16.19
C VAL A 370 10.73 -4.90 -16.27
N PHE A 371 9.63 -5.48 -15.79
CA PHE A 371 9.42 -6.92 -15.88
C PHE A 371 9.24 -7.43 -17.32
N ASN A 372 8.87 -6.56 -18.26
CA ASN A 372 8.81 -6.85 -19.70
C ASN A 372 10.13 -6.54 -20.43
N GLY A 373 11.12 -5.98 -19.73
CA GLY A 373 12.45 -5.66 -20.26
C GLY A 373 13.44 -6.84 -20.28
N PRO A 374 14.75 -6.56 -20.40
CA PRO A 374 15.80 -7.58 -20.43
C PRO A 374 16.03 -8.22 -19.06
N PHE A 375 16.33 -9.52 -19.08
CA PHE A 375 16.77 -10.26 -17.90
C PHE A 375 18.24 -9.96 -17.61
N ALA A 376 18.63 -10.02 -16.34
CA ALA A 376 20.02 -9.92 -15.93
C ALA A 376 20.72 -11.25 -16.24
N HIS A 377 21.91 -11.18 -16.87
CA HIS A 377 22.68 -12.33 -17.28
C HIS A 377 24.17 -12.20 -16.90
N LYS A 378 24.81 -13.34 -16.62
CA LYS A 378 26.26 -13.48 -16.43
C LYS A 378 26.73 -14.68 -17.24
N GLU A 379 27.78 -14.51 -18.04
CA GLU A 379 28.41 -15.61 -18.78
C GLU A 379 29.13 -16.60 -17.85
N GLY A 380 29.58 -16.12 -16.69
CA GLY A 380 30.19 -16.95 -15.64
C GLY A 380 30.21 -16.25 -14.29
N PRO A 381 30.66 -16.93 -13.20
CA PRO A 381 30.63 -16.40 -11.85
C PRO A 381 31.36 -15.05 -11.66
N ASN A 382 32.46 -14.86 -12.40
CA ASN A 382 33.33 -13.69 -12.30
C ASN A 382 32.97 -12.56 -13.29
N TYR A 383 31.96 -12.77 -14.15
CA TYR A 383 31.53 -11.77 -15.11
C TYR A 383 30.58 -10.77 -14.44
N GLN A 384 30.55 -9.55 -14.97
CA GLN A 384 29.58 -8.53 -14.56
C GLN A 384 28.18 -8.87 -15.08
N TRP A 385 27.15 -8.34 -14.42
CA TRP A 385 25.79 -8.46 -14.92
C TRP A 385 25.61 -7.65 -16.20
N MET A 386 25.00 -8.27 -17.19
CA MET A 386 24.71 -7.69 -18.50
C MET A 386 23.22 -7.89 -18.83
N PRO A 387 22.62 -7.07 -19.69
CA PRO A 387 21.30 -7.39 -20.22
C PRO A 387 21.41 -8.64 -21.10
N TYR A 388 20.48 -9.59 -20.94
CA TYR A 388 20.40 -10.75 -21.82
C TYR A 388 20.01 -10.34 -23.24
N THR A 389 20.85 -10.67 -24.22
CA THR A 389 20.68 -10.34 -25.65
C THR A 389 20.40 -11.56 -26.53
N GLY A 390 20.38 -12.76 -25.95
CA GLY A 390 20.11 -14.00 -26.69
C GLY A 390 18.65 -14.16 -27.08
N LYS A 391 18.33 -15.28 -27.74
CA LYS A 391 16.96 -15.60 -28.18
C LYS A 391 16.06 -15.84 -26.97
N MET A 392 15.00 -15.04 -26.84
CA MET A 392 13.98 -15.25 -25.81
C MET A 392 13.14 -16.50 -26.11
N PRO A 393 13.00 -17.46 -25.18
CA PRO A 393 12.12 -18.61 -25.40
C PRO A 393 10.64 -18.18 -25.33
N TYR A 394 9.75 -19.02 -25.90
CA TYR A 394 8.31 -18.77 -25.94
C TYR A 394 7.51 -19.85 -25.19
N PRO A 395 6.51 -19.49 -24.36
CA PRO A 395 6.10 -18.12 -24.02
C PRO A 395 7.18 -17.36 -23.25
N ARG A 396 7.13 -16.02 -23.26
CA ARG A 396 8.12 -15.20 -22.58
C ARG A 396 8.19 -15.62 -21.10
N PRO A 397 9.38 -15.97 -20.56
CA PRO A 397 9.58 -16.32 -19.16
C PRO A 397 8.90 -15.32 -18.21
N GLY A 398 8.08 -15.83 -17.28
CA GLY A 398 7.27 -15.02 -16.34
C GLY A 398 5.87 -14.62 -16.83
N THR A 399 5.46 -15.06 -18.03
CA THR A 399 4.06 -15.00 -18.49
C THR A 399 3.22 -16.07 -17.77
N CYS A 400 1.96 -15.77 -17.43
CA CYS A 400 1.08 -16.72 -16.74
C CYS A 400 0.43 -17.70 -17.72
N PRO A 401 0.08 -18.94 -17.33
CA PRO A 401 -0.62 -19.88 -18.18
C PRO A 401 -2.11 -19.51 -18.28
N GLY A 402 -2.75 -19.83 -19.41
CA GLY A 402 -4.19 -19.61 -19.65
C GLY A 402 -4.58 -18.14 -19.71
N GLY A 403 -3.60 -17.25 -19.73
CA GLY A 403 -3.77 -15.80 -19.75
C GLY A 403 -3.96 -15.26 -21.16
N THR A 404 -4.02 -13.93 -21.27
CA THR A 404 -4.30 -13.23 -22.54
C THR A 404 -3.31 -13.60 -23.65
N PHE A 405 -2.03 -13.81 -23.30
CA PHE A 405 -0.95 -14.10 -24.25
C PHE A 405 -0.68 -15.59 -24.46
N THR A 406 -1.26 -16.47 -23.65
CA THR A 406 -1.01 -17.92 -23.62
C THR A 406 -2.31 -18.73 -23.51
N PRO A 407 -3.37 -18.42 -24.28
CA PRO A 407 -4.69 -19.01 -24.08
C PRO A 407 -4.72 -20.53 -24.30
N SER A 408 -3.75 -21.08 -25.05
CA SER A 408 -3.64 -22.51 -25.34
C SER A 408 -2.89 -23.32 -24.28
N MET A 409 -2.10 -22.67 -23.41
CA MET A 409 -1.27 -23.35 -22.40
C MET A 409 -1.90 -23.17 -21.04
N LYS A 410 -2.66 -24.16 -20.55
CA LYS A 410 -3.54 -23.99 -19.37
C LYS A 410 -2.80 -24.14 -18.05
N SER A 411 -1.64 -24.79 -18.04
CA SER A 411 -0.77 -24.92 -16.87
C SER A 411 0.66 -24.61 -17.24
N THR A 412 1.47 -24.16 -16.27
CA THR A 412 2.92 -24.00 -16.43
C THR A 412 3.63 -25.33 -16.71
N LYS A 413 2.99 -26.46 -16.40
CA LYS A 413 3.48 -27.81 -16.78
C LYS A 413 3.45 -28.05 -18.28
N ASP A 414 2.67 -27.27 -19.04
CA ASP A 414 2.60 -27.34 -20.50
C ASP A 414 3.72 -26.51 -21.16
N TYR A 415 4.52 -25.77 -20.38
CA TYR A 415 5.58 -24.93 -20.91
C TYR A 415 6.77 -25.76 -21.41
N PRO A 416 7.40 -25.36 -22.53
CA PRO A 416 8.61 -26.02 -23.02
C PRO A 416 9.75 -25.99 -21.99
N ASP A 417 10.58 -27.03 -21.98
CA ASP A 417 11.73 -27.13 -21.07
C ASP A 417 12.71 -25.95 -21.21
N GLU A 418 12.83 -25.36 -22.40
CA GLU A 418 13.66 -24.17 -22.63
C GLU A 418 13.20 -22.97 -21.77
N VAL A 419 11.89 -22.76 -21.61
CA VAL A 419 11.32 -21.68 -20.80
C VAL A 419 11.61 -21.95 -19.32
N ILE A 420 11.38 -23.18 -18.86
CA ILE A 420 11.58 -23.58 -17.47
C ILE A 420 13.07 -23.49 -17.06
N ASN A 421 13.96 -23.96 -17.92
CA ASN A 421 15.40 -23.87 -17.71
C ASN A 421 15.89 -22.41 -17.72
N PHE A 422 15.34 -21.58 -18.62
CA PHE A 422 15.65 -20.15 -18.64
C PHE A 422 15.24 -19.48 -17.32
N MET A 423 14.01 -19.71 -16.85
CA MET A 423 13.48 -19.16 -15.59
C MET A 423 14.34 -19.55 -14.39
N ARG A 424 14.80 -20.81 -14.33
CA ARG A 424 15.68 -21.27 -13.25
C ARG A 424 16.97 -20.45 -13.14
N ALA A 425 17.54 -20.07 -14.28
CA ALA A 425 18.80 -19.36 -14.35
C ALA A 425 18.67 -17.82 -14.29
N HIS A 426 17.50 -17.27 -14.68
CA HIS A 426 17.27 -15.84 -14.88
C HIS A 426 16.05 -15.28 -14.11
N PRO A 427 15.99 -15.41 -12.76
CA PRO A 427 14.90 -14.81 -11.98
C PRO A 427 15.02 -13.28 -11.84
N LEU A 428 16.17 -12.67 -12.18
CA LEU A 428 16.45 -11.25 -11.95
C LEU A 428 16.30 -10.44 -13.25
N MET A 429 15.59 -9.30 -13.19
CA MET A 429 15.54 -8.31 -14.26
C MET A 429 16.78 -7.41 -14.24
N TYR A 430 17.26 -7.00 -15.42
CA TYR A 430 18.45 -6.16 -15.53
C TYR A 430 18.15 -4.69 -15.17
N HIS A 431 17.05 -4.15 -15.69
CA HIS A 431 16.64 -2.79 -15.34
C HIS A 431 16.07 -2.72 -13.92
N ALA A 432 16.30 -1.58 -13.28
CA ALA A 432 15.68 -1.24 -12.01
C ALA A 432 14.39 -0.45 -12.23
N VAL A 433 13.46 -0.59 -11.28
CA VAL A 433 12.27 0.24 -11.18
C VAL A 433 12.65 1.50 -10.40
N TYR A 434 12.59 2.65 -11.07
CA TYR A 434 12.76 3.97 -10.45
C TYR A 434 11.41 4.49 -9.97
N PRO A 435 11.39 5.40 -8.97
CA PRO A 435 10.15 5.99 -8.51
C PRO A 435 9.63 6.97 -9.56
N THR A 436 8.36 7.35 -9.45
CA THR A 436 7.76 8.41 -10.25
C THR A 436 8.64 9.67 -10.18
N HIS A 437 8.87 10.32 -11.32
CA HIS A 437 9.80 11.46 -11.46
C HIS A 437 11.28 11.17 -11.14
N ARG A 438 11.66 9.89 -10.95
CA ARG A 438 13.03 9.44 -10.59
C ARG A 438 13.60 10.10 -9.33
N GLN A 439 12.73 10.55 -8.43
CA GLN A 439 13.11 11.15 -7.16
C GLN A 439 12.15 10.71 -6.04
N PRO A 440 12.55 10.76 -4.76
CA PRO A 440 11.66 10.47 -3.66
C PRO A 440 10.62 11.58 -3.49
N LEU A 441 9.45 11.21 -2.98
CA LEU A 441 8.38 12.14 -2.64
C LEU A 441 8.66 12.88 -1.33
N VAL A 442 9.30 12.21 -0.37
CA VAL A 442 9.70 12.79 0.92
C VAL A 442 11.12 12.38 1.25
N VAL A 443 11.97 13.30 1.68
CA VAL A 443 13.31 13.01 2.19
C VAL A 443 13.54 13.61 3.58
N ARG A 444 14.04 12.79 4.52
CA ARG A 444 14.50 13.23 5.84
C ARG A 444 15.93 12.79 6.06
N THR A 445 16.83 13.76 6.17
CA THR A 445 18.24 13.57 6.53
C THR A 445 18.57 14.47 7.73
N ASN A 446 19.72 14.25 8.36
CA ASN A 446 20.19 15.04 9.51
C ASN A 446 19.23 15.03 10.73
N VAL A 447 18.41 13.99 10.84
CA VAL A 447 17.51 13.77 11.97
C VAL A 447 17.95 12.55 12.77
N ASN A 448 17.54 12.47 14.03
CA ASN A 448 17.95 11.41 14.96
C ASN A 448 16.98 10.21 15.00
N TYR A 449 16.05 10.14 14.06
CA TYR A 449 15.03 9.10 13.86
C TYR A 449 15.07 8.57 12.43
N ARG A 450 14.41 7.44 12.19
CA ARG A 450 14.13 6.87 10.86
C ARG A 450 12.65 6.61 10.70
N PHE A 451 12.16 6.71 9.47
CA PHE A 451 10.83 6.23 9.13
C PHE A 451 10.77 4.71 9.16
N THR A 452 9.68 4.18 9.71
CA THR A 452 9.43 2.75 9.83
C THR A 452 8.18 2.31 9.07
N THR A 453 7.13 3.14 9.02
CA THR A 453 5.85 2.79 8.41
C THR A 453 5.22 3.95 7.66
N VAL A 454 4.36 3.67 6.68
CA VAL A 454 3.58 4.67 5.94
C VAL A 454 2.11 4.26 5.81
N ALA A 455 1.23 5.23 5.93
CA ALA A 455 -0.17 5.13 5.53
C ALA A 455 -0.55 6.40 4.78
N VAL A 456 -1.41 6.27 3.77
CA VAL A 456 -1.83 7.40 2.95
C VAL A 456 -3.35 7.48 2.96
N ASP A 457 -3.87 8.70 3.05
CA ASP A 457 -5.28 9.00 2.83
C ASP A 457 -5.46 9.97 1.67
N GLN A 458 -6.59 9.86 1.00
CA GLN A 458 -6.95 10.72 -0.13
C GLN A 458 -8.09 11.64 0.31
N VAL A 459 -7.78 12.91 0.55
CA VAL A 459 -8.67 13.85 1.23
C VAL A 459 -9.17 14.89 0.26
N ASP A 460 -10.48 15.00 0.11
CA ASP A 460 -11.10 16.11 -0.60
C ASP A 460 -11.14 17.33 0.33
N ALA A 461 -10.51 18.41 -0.09
CA ALA A 461 -10.51 19.71 0.58
C ALA A 461 -11.33 20.74 -0.23
N ALA A 462 -11.28 22.01 0.19
CA ALA A 462 -12.06 23.09 -0.43
C ALA A 462 -11.57 23.46 -1.85
N ASP A 463 -10.27 23.31 -2.10
CA ASP A 463 -9.55 23.74 -3.29
C ASP A 463 -9.04 22.58 -4.16
N GLY A 464 -9.09 21.35 -3.66
CA GLY A 464 -8.67 20.19 -4.43
C GLY A 464 -8.62 18.92 -3.60
N ARG A 465 -8.01 17.91 -4.18
CA ARG A 465 -7.77 16.63 -3.52
C ARG A 465 -6.30 16.52 -3.13
N TYR A 466 -6.06 16.07 -1.91
CA TYR A 466 -4.73 16.00 -1.31
C TYR A 466 -4.40 14.57 -0.92
N GLU A 467 -3.14 14.22 -1.13
CA GLU A 467 -2.54 13.00 -0.60
C GLU A 467 -1.91 13.35 0.76
N VAL A 468 -2.46 12.77 1.83
CA VAL A 468 -1.95 13.00 3.18
C VAL A 468 -1.20 11.76 3.64
N LEU A 469 0.09 11.92 3.91
CA LEU A 469 0.97 10.88 4.39
C LEU A 469 1.03 10.89 5.91
N PHE A 470 0.84 9.73 6.51
CA PHE A 470 1.14 9.46 7.91
C PHE A 470 2.41 8.61 7.95
N LEU A 471 3.48 9.14 8.55
CA LEU A 471 4.80 8.52 8.59
C LEU A 471 5.15 8.15 10.03
N GLY A 472 5.29 6.85 10.30
CA GLY A 472 5.71 6.35 11.61
C GLY A 472 7.23 6.36 11.76
N THR A 473 7.73 6.54 12.99
CA THR A 473 9.17 6.59 13.27
C THR A 473 9.65 5.50 14.24
N ASP A 474 10.96 5.26 14.23
CA ASP A 474 11.67 4.41 15.19
C ASP A 474 11.72 4.99 16.62
N ARG A 475 11.18 6.20 16.84
CA ARG A 475 11.04 6.85 18.14
C ARG A 475 9.64 6.76 18.74
N GLY A 476 8.66 6.25 17.99
CA GLY A 476 7.27 6.22 18.46
C GLY A 476 6.50 7.50 18.16
N THR A 477 6.87 8.23 17.11
CA THR A 477 6.13 9.40 16.61
C THR A 477 5.46 9.11 15.28
N VAL A 478 4.31 9.75 15.05
CA VAL A 478 3.64 9.80 13.74
C VAL A 478 3.72 11.24 13.22
N GLN A 479 4.22 11.40 12.00
CA GLN A 479 4.28 12.68 11.30
C GLN A 479 3.17 12.72 10.24
N LYS A 480 2.39 13.80 10.22
CA LYS A 480 1.39 14.08 9.19
C LYS A 480 1.99 15.04 8.17
N VAL A 481 2.12 14.60 6.94
CA VAL A 481 2.84 15.30 5.87
C VAL A 481 1.95 15.40 4.64
N ILE A 482 1.97 16.56 3.98
CA ILE A 482 1.45 16.73 2.63
C ILE A 482 2.58 17.19 1.72
N VAL A 483 2.48 16.86 0.44
CA VAL A 483 3.44 17.30 -0.56
C VAL A 483 2.70 18.08 -1.63
N LEU A 484 3.13 19.32 -1.83
CA LEU A 484 2.52 20.26 -2.76
C LEU A 484 3.42 20.40 -3.98
N PRO A 485 2.86 20.41 -5.20
CA PRO A 485 3.63 20.76 -6.38
C PRO A 485 4.07 22.24 -6.28
N ARG A 486 5.31 22.50 -6.66
CA ARG A 486 5.86 23.84 -6.89
C ARG A 486 6.02 24.05 -8.40
N ASP A 487 6.17 25.32 -8.80
CA ASP A 487 6.61 25.63 -10.17
C ASP A 487 7.98 24.94 -10.43
N ASP A 488 8.24 24.52 -11.67
CA ASP A 488 9.48 23.85 -12.12
C ASP A 488 9.69 22.38 -11.69
N MET A 489 8.61 21.59 -11.49
CA MET A 489 8.67 20.17 -11.11
C MET A 489 9.31 19.90 -9.73
N GLU A 490 9.54 20.95 -8.95
CA GLU A 490 9.89 20.83 -7.55
C GLU A 490 8.64 20.53 -6.72
N THR A 491 8.84 19.90 -5.57
CA THR A 491 7.77 19.63 -4.61
C THR A 491 8.09 20.28 -3.27
N GLU A 492 7.12 20.96 -2.67
CA GLU A 492 7.21 21.49 -1.31
C GLU A 492 6.60 20.48 -0.33
N GLU A 493 7.43 19.96 0.57
CA GLU A 493 6.97 19.11 1.66
C GLU A 493 6.53 19.95 2.87
N LEU A 494 5.31 19.73 3.36
CA LEU A 494 4.80 20.39 4.55
C LEU A 494 4.45 19.37 5.64
N MET A 495 5.19 19.40 6.75
CA MET A 495 4.87 18.65 7.96
C MET A 495 3.85 19.44 8.79
N LEU A 496 2.63 18.93 8.84
CA LEU A 496 1.49 19.55 9.52
C LEU A 496 1.56 19.30 11.03
N GLU A 497 1.75 18.04 11.43
CA GLU A 497 1.75 17.63 12.83
C GLU A 497 2.80 16.55 13.09
N GLU A 498 3.33 16.52 14.32
CA GLU A 498 4.10 15.39 14.85
C GLU A 498 3.59 15.01 16.24
N ILE A 499 3.24 13.73 16.40
CA ILE A 499 2.52 13.21 17.56
C ILE A 499 3.30 12.03 18.14
N GLU A 500 3.64 12.10 19.43
CA GLU A 500 4.11 10.93 20.19
C GLU A 500 2.94 10.00 20.53
N VAL A 501 2.96 8.78 19.98
CA VAL A 501 1.83 7.83 20.12
C VAL A 501 2.02 6.81 21.26
N PHE A 502 3.17 6.78 21.91
CA PHE A 502 3.41 5.91 23.07
C PHE A 502 3.97 6.69 24.25
N LYS A 503 3.59 6.29 25.48
CA LYS A 503 4.11 6.90 26.72
C LYS A 503 5.62 6.70 26.88
N VAL A 504 6.09 5.54 26.45
CA VAL A 504 7.51 5.18 26.41
C VAL A 504 7.90 5.16 24.94
N PRO A 505 8.93 5.92 24.52
CA PRO A 505 9.41 5.89 23.14
C PRO A 505 9.74 4.46 22.71
N ALA A 506 9.06 3.99 21.68
CA ALA A 506 9.22 2.66 21.15
C ALA A 506 9.02 2.69 19.63
N PRO A 507 9.84 1.99 18.83
CA PRO A 507 9.69 1.98 17.38
C PRO A 507 8.28 1.56 16.96
N ILE A 508 7.69 2.30 16.03
CA ILE A 508 6.44 1.90 15.38
C ILE A 508 6.76 0.70 14.48
N LYS A 509 6.02 -0.39 14.67
CA LYS A 509 6.20 -1.66 13.96
C LYS A 509 5.22 -1.83 12.81
N THR A 510 3.97 -1.48 13.04
CA THR A 510 2.89 -1.62 12.05
C THR A 510 1.93 -0.46 12.19
N MET A 511 1.36 -0.03 11.07
CA MET A 511 0.43 1.07 11.02
C MET A 511 -0.66 0.77 9.99
N THR A 512 -1.92 0.97 10.38
CA THR A 512 -3.09 0.73 9.52
C THR A 512 -4.04 1.90 9.62
N ILE A 513 -4.59 2.33 8.50
CA ILE A 513 -5.55 3.42 8.41
C ILE A 513 -6.96 2.93 8.10
N SER A 514 -7.98 3.58 8.65
CA SER A 514 -9.36 3.48 8.20
C SER A 514 -9.88 4.87 7.85
N SER A 515 -9.86 5.21 6.55
CA SER A 515 -10.45 6.45 6.04
C SER A 515 -11.96 6.49 6.30
N LYS A 516 -12.65 5.36 6.24
CA LYS A 516 -14.09 5.26 6.56
C LYS A 516 -14.39 5.73 7.99
N ARG A 517 -13.55 5.33 8.96
CA ARG A 517 -13.70 5.66 10.38
C ARG A 517 -12.94 6.92 10.80
N GLN A 518 -12.09 7.44 9.92
CA GLN A 518 -11.15 8.53 10.20
C GLN A 518 -10.24 8.23 11.39
N GLN A 519 -9.70 7.02 11.43
CA GLN A 519 -8.79 6.55 12.48
C GLN A 519 -7.51 5.99 11.89
N LEU A 520 -6.41 6.23 12.59
CA LEU A 520 -5.10 5.61 12.39
C LEU A 520 -4.79 4.71 13.58
N TYR A 521 -4.38 3.47 13.32
CA TYR A 521 -4.00 2.49 14.33
C TYR A 521 -2.50 2.21 14.19
N VAL A 522 -1.79 2.24 15.31
CA VAL A 522 -0.34 2.15 15.37
C VAL A 522 0.05 1.13 16.43
N SER A 523 0.98 0.23 16.10
CA SER A 523 1.48 -0.77 17.04
C SER A 523 2.98 -0.72 17.23
N SER A 524 3.42 -1.24 18.37
CA SER A 524 4.82 -1.31 18.77
C SER A 524 5.05 -2.54 19.66
N ALA A 525 6.30 -2.74 20.10
CA ALA A 525 6.61 -3.73 21.11
C ALA A 525 5.87 -3.50 22.45
N VAL A 526 5.46 -2.25 22.71
CA VAL A 526 4.87 -1.85 24.00
C VAL A 526 3.34 -1.87 24.02
N GLY A 527 2.65 -1.83 22.88
CA GLY A 527 1.19 -1.76 22.85
C GLY A 527 0.61 -1.35 21.51
N VAL A 528 -0.70 -1.12 21.48
CA VAL A 528 -1.45 -0.59 20.34
C VAL A 528 -2.10 0.73 20.74
N THR A 529 -2.01 1.72 19.86
CA THR A 529 -2.65 3.03 20.03
C THR A 529 -3.44 3.38 18.78
N HIS A 530 -4.57 4.09 18.94
CA HIS A 530 -5.22 4.73 17.81
C HIS A 530 -5.43 6.23 18.03
N LEU A 531 -5.57 6.96 16.93
CA LEU A 531 -5.81 8.40 16.89
C LEU A 531 -6.65 8.79 15.67
N ALA A 532 -7.41 9.88 15.80
CA ALA A 532 -8.15 10.47 14.69
C ALA A 532 -7.20 11.03 13.61
N LEU A 533 -7.61 10.98 12.34
CA LEU A 533 -6.83 11.52 11.21
C LEU A 533 -6.74 13.05 11.21
N HIS A 534 -7.65 13.71 11.93
CA HIS A 534 -7.73 15.16 12.04
C HIS A 534 -8.15 15.57 13.46
N ARG A 535 -7.71 16.76 13.87
CA ARG A 535 -8.01 17.36 15.18
C ARG A 535 -8.15 18.87 15.00
N CYS A 536 -9.08 19.29 14.15
CA CYS A 536 -9.18 20.69 13.69
C CYS A 536 -9.34 21.70 14.83
N ASP A 537 -9.94 21.26 15.92
CA ASP A 537 -10.13 21.99 17.17
C ASP A 537 -8.81 22.36 17.88
N VAL A 538 -7.70 21.65 17.65
CA VAL A 538 -6.40 22.02 18.23
C VAL A 538 -5.75 23.23 17.55
N TYR A 539 -6.17 23.59 16.34
CA TYR A 539 -5.57 24.73 15.62
C TYR A 539 -6.01 26.09 16.17
N GLY A 540 -7.01 26.14 17.06
CA GLY A 540 -7.44 27.34 17.76
C GLY A 540 -8.82 27.85 17.32
N GLU A 541 -9.28 28.90 18.01
CA GLU A 541 -10.63 29.45 17.87
C GLU A 541 -10.74 30.55 16.82
N ALA A 542 -9.65 30.93 16.16
CA ALA A 542 -9.65 31.99 15.15
C ALA A 542 -9.55 31.43 13.72
N CYS A 543 -10.29 32.05 12.80
CA CYS A 543 -10.24 31.74 11.37
C CYS A 543 -8.81 31.74 10.81
N ALA A 544 -7.99 32.71 11.23
CA ALA A 544 -6.61 32.83 10.77
C ALA A 544 -5.75 31.62 11.17
N ASP A 545 -5.88 31.12 12.40
CA ASP A 545 -5.09 29.96 12.84
C ASP A 545 -5.53 28.68 12.11
N CYS A 546 -6.84 28.48 11.90
CA CYS A 546 -7.37 27.36 11.12
C CYS A 546 -6.86 27.34 9.68
N CYS A 547 -6.85 28.49 8.99
CA CYS A 547 -6.35 28.59 7.63
C CYS A 547 -4.82 28.40 7.53
N LEU A 548 -4.07 28.87 8.54
CA LEU A 548 -2.62 28.72 8.57
C LEU A 548 -2.15 27.30 8.88
N ALA A 549 -3.03 26.45 9.44
CA ALA A 549 -2.74 25.04 9.67
C ALA A 549 -2.51 24.25 8.37
N ARG A 550 -3.11 24.68 7.25
CA ARG A 550 -3.01 24.03 5.92
C ARG A 550 -3.34 22.54 5.93
N ASP A 551 -4.16 22.10 6.88
CA ASP A 551 -4.57 20.70 7.03
C ASP A 551 -5.77 20.42 6.12
N PRO A 552 -5.67 19.55 5.09
CA PRO A 552 -6.76 19.30 4.14
C PRO A 552 -8.04 18.77 4.78
N TYR A 553 -7.95 18.20 6.00
CA TYR A 553 -9.13 17.74 6.72
C TYR A 553 -9.90 18.87 7.41
N CYS A 554 -9.32 20.06 7.55
CA CYS A 554 -9.83 21.12 8.41
C CYS A 554 -10.20 22.36 7.62
N ALA A 555 -11.35 22.94 7.97
CA ALA A 555 -11.84 24.19 7.39
C ALA A 555 -12.55 25.03 8.45
N TRP A 556 -12.53 26.35 8.25
CA TRP A 556 -13.29 27.27 9.07
C TRP A 556 -14.77 27.23 8.68
N ASP A 557 -15.66 26.90 9.62
CA ASP A 557 -17.10 26.80 9.33
C ASP A 557 -17.88 28.13 9.54
N GLY A 558 -17.18 29.19 9.95
CA GLY A 558 -17.78 30.47 10.33
C GLY A 558 -17.69 30.76 11.83
N SER A 559 -17.58 29.70 12.64
CA SER A 559 -17.57 29.77 14.11
C SER A 559 -16.35 29.11 14.74
N ALA A 560 -15.90 27.98 14.19
CA ALA A 560 -14.80 27.19 14.72
C ALA A 560 -14.04 26.50 13.59
N CYS A 561 -12.83 26.02 13.90
CA CYS A 561 -12.09 25.16 13.00
C CYS A 561 -12.62 23.73 13.12
N THR A 562 -13.34 23.26 12.11
CA THR A 562 -14.00 21.95 12.11
C THR A 562 -13.58 21.14 10.90
N ARG A 563 -14.00 19.88 10.87
CA ARG A 563 -13.70 19.00 9.75
C ARG A 563 -14.37 19.53 8.48
N TYR A 564 -13.62 19.62 7.39
CA TYR A 564 -14.18 19.95 6.10
C TYR A 564 -15.22 18.91 5.66
N SER A 565 -16.39 19.40 5.23
CA SER A 565 -17.46 18.59 4.65
C SER A 565 -18.08 19.30 3.46
N ALA A 566 -18.09 18.65 2.30
CA ALA A 566 -18.66 19.21 1.07
C ALA A 566 -20.17 19.53 1.18
N SER A 567 -20.90 18.84 2.08
CA SER A 567 -22.34 19.05 2.30
C SER A 567 -22.69 20.39 2.93
N SER A 568 -21.74 21.08 3.57
CA SER A 568 -21.96 22.37 4.21
C SER A 568 -22.11 23.54 3.21
N LYS A 569 -21.79 23.33 1.92
CA LYS A 569 -22.02 24.34 0.85
C LYS A 569 -23.50 24.61 0.53
N ARG A 570 -24.46 23.82 1.05
CA ARG A 570 -25.89 24.02 0.75
C ARG A 570 -26.63 24.97 1.70
N TYR A 571 -26.07 25.34 2.85
CA TYR A 571 -26.80 26.14 3.86
C TYR A 571 -26.32 27.59 3.99
N SER A 572 -25.32 28.01 3.22
CA SER A 572 -24.76 29.37 3.27
C SER A 572 -25.07 30.23 2.05
N VAL A 573 -26.06 29.84 1.23
CA VAL A 573 -26.65 30.71 0.20
C VAL A 573 -28.00 31.24 0.69
N GLY A 574 -27.96 32.41 1.34
CA GLY A 574 -29.01 33.44 1.34
C GLY A 574 -30.35 33.15 2.04
N GLN A 575 -30.47 33.53 3.32
CA GLN A 575 -31.73 34.10 3.84
C GLN A 575 -31.56 35.63 4.00
N GLY A 576 -32.41 36.38 3.28
CA GLY A 576 -32.53 37.85 3.25
C GLY A 576 -32.67 38.30 1.79
N GLU A 577 -33.74 38.90 1.30
CA GLU A 577 -34.81 39.75 1.87
C GLU A 577 -36.17 39.34 1.25
N GLY A 578 -37.31 39.56 1.90
CA GLY A 578 -38.08 40.79 1.70
C GLY A 578 -39.47 40.46 1.12
N GLN A 579 -40.47 41.22 1.53
CA GLN A 579 -41.91 40.94 1.41
C GLN A 579 -42.47 40.93 -0.03
N GLY A 580 -43.53 40.14 -0.22
CA GLY A 580 -44.67 40.48 -1.09
C GLY A 580 -44.68 39.87 -2.49
N GLY A 581 -45.51 38.84 -2.70
CA GLY A 581 -45.90 38.38 -4.04
C GLY A 581 -46.37 36.93 -4.08
N THR A 582 -47.67 36.72 -4.18
CA THR A 582 -48.33 35.41 -4.39
C THR A 582 -47.79 34.66 -5.62
N PRO A 583 -47.56 33.33 -5.57
CA PRO A 583 -47.27 32.56 -6.76
C PRO A 583 -48.55 31.96 -7.37
N GLN A 584 -48.88 32.38 -8.60
CA GLN A 584 -49.70 31.58 -9.53
C GLN A 584 -48.80 30.52 -10.22
N PRO A 585 -49.32 29.35 -10.58
CA PRO A 585 -48.54 28.32 -11.25
C PRO A 585 -48.46 28.57 -12.77
N ARG A 586 -47.25 28.51 -13.35
CA ARG A 586 -47.04 28.42 -14.80
C ARG A 586 -46.22 27.17 -15.17
N ALA A 587 -46.65 26.61 -16.29
CA ALA A 587 -46.40 25.31 -16.91
C ALA A 587 -44.94 25.04 -17.36
N PRO A 588 -44.57 23.76 -17.65
CA PRO A 588 -43.24 23.38 -18.12
C PRO A 588 -43.01 23.77 -19.60
N PRO A 589 -41.75 24.01 -20.02
CA PRO A 589 -41.45 24.40 -21.39
C PRO A 589 -41.46 23.20 -22.36
N LEU A 590 -42.00 23.50 -23.55
CA LEU A 590 -42.08 22.66 -24.73
C LEU A 590 -40.70 22.29 -25.30
N THR A 591 -40.57 21.03 -25.70
CA THR A 591 -39.59 20.56 -26.68
C THR A 591 -40.03 20.92 -28.09
N SER A 592 -39.14 21.55 -28.87
CA SER A 592 -39.34 21.82 -30.29
C SER A 592 -38.76 20.71 -31.13
N HIS A 593 -39.62 19.96 -31.81
CA HIS A 593 -39.26 19.14 -32.97
C HIS A 593 -40.14 19.53 -34.17
N PHE A 594 -39.67 19.07 -35.34
CA PHE A 594 -40.32 18.94 -36.65
C PHE A 594 -40.10 20.07 -37.66
N PRO A 595 -40.33 19.84 -38.97
CA PRO A 595 -40.76 18.60 -39.68
C PRO A 595 -39.87 18.26 -40.91
N THR A 596 -40.05 17.27 -41.80
CA THR A 596 -41.14 16.37 -42.26
C THR A 596 -40.47 15.35 -43.21
N GLY A 597 -40.77 14.04 -43.19
CA GLY A 597 -41.86 13.36 -43.92
C GLY A 597 -41.24 12.24 -44.77
N GLY A 598 -41.80 11.07 -45.08
CA GLY A 598 -43.07 10.39 -44.80
C GLY A 598 -43.10 9.07 -45.60
N ALA A 599 -44.01 8.16 -45.23
CA ALA A 599 -44.37 6.86 -45.84
C ALA A 599 -43.39 5.68 -45.66
N GLY A 600 -43.77 4.45 -45.30
CA GLY A 600 -45.07 3.80 -45.02
C GLY A 600 -44.85 2.28 -44.90
N GLY A 601 -45.81 1.54 -44.34
CA GLY A 601 -46.02 0.12 -44.69
C GLY A 601 -45.54 -0.99 -43.72
N ARG A 602 -46.44 -1.36 -42.80
CA ARG A 602 -46.81 -2.70 -42.27
C ARG A 602 -46.08 -4.00 -42.70
N THR A 603 -46.06 -4.92 -41.72
CA THR A 603 -46.27 -6.40 -41.71
C THR A 603 -45.11 -7.39 -41.49
N SER A 604 -45.44 -8.30 -40.57
CA SER A 604 -44.89 -9.58 -40.11
C SER A 604 -44.33 -10.55 -41.16
N GLY A 605 -43.42 -11.44 -40.73
CA GLY A 605 -43.25 -12.76 -41.36
C GLY A 605 -41.93 -13.46 -41.09
N MET A 606 -42.02 -14.68 -40.54
CA MET A 606 -40.95 -15.69 -40.39
C MET A 606 -40.30 -16.11 -41.72
N ALA A 607 -39.14 -16.77 -41.58
CA ALA A 607 -38.63 -17.93 -42.34
C ALA A 607 -37.33 -17.71 -43.18
N THR A 608 -36.26 -18.39 -42.74
CA THR A 608 -35.27 -19.10 -43.58
C THR A 608 -35.96 -20.24 -44.37
N PRO A 609 -35.43 -20.83 -45.49
CA PRO A 609 -34.00 -21.16 -45.70
C PRO A 609 -33.48 -21.23 -47.17
N SER A 610 -32.18 -21.59 -47.31
CA SER A 610 -31.55 -22.48 -48.31
C SER A 610 -31.12 -22.01 -49.72
N GLY A 611 -29.94 -22.53 -50.13
CA GLY A 611 -29.46 -22.77 -51.52
C GLY A 611 -28.43 -21.74 -52.02
N SER A 612 -27.13 -21.98 -52.26
CA SER A 612 -26.31 -23.04 -52.90
C SER A 612 -25.74 -22.62 -54.26
N ALA A 613 -24.44 -22.90 -54.44
CA ALA A 613 -23.70 -23.17 -55.70
C ALA A 613 -23.06 -22.01 -56.52
N ALA A 614 -21.74 -21.84 -56.31
CA ALA A 614 -20.61 -22.19 -57.20
C ALA A 614 -20.56 -21.82 -58.71
N ALA A 615 -19.30 -21.52 -59.12
CA ALA A 615 -18.68 -21.47 -60.45
C ALA A 615 -18.92 -20.16 -61.27
N THR A 616 -17.96 -19.50 -61.94
CA THR A 616 -16.77 -19.99 -62.66
C THR A 616 -15.84 -18.80 -63.03
N THR A 617 -14.52 -19.01 -62.97
CA THR A 617 -13.41 -18.29 -63.67
C THR A 617 -13.51 -18.42 -65.21
N PRO A 618 -12.75 -17.71 -66.10
CA PRO A 618 -11.30 -17.39 -65.96
C PRO A 618 -10.69 -16.15 -66.67
N MET A 619 -9.40 -15.91 -66.35
CA MET A 619 -8.27 -15.26 -67.09
C MET A 619 -8.42 -13.77 -67.49
N VAL A 620 -7.40 -12.89 -67.35
CA VAL A 620 -6.15 -12.85 -68.13
C VAL A 620 -5.08 -11.94 -67.47
N SER A 621 -3.84 -12.47 -67.39
CA SER A 621 -2.45 -11.94 -67.43
C SER A 621 -2.01 -10.55 -66.92
N GLY A 622 -0.80 -10.53 -66.30
CA GLY A 622 0.17 -9.45 -66.49
C GLY A 622 1.20 -9.24 -65.38
N VAL A 623 2.30 -10.01 -65.39
CA VAL A 623 3.56 -9.79 -64.64
C VAL A 623 4.41 -8.76 -65.39
N TRP A 624 5.21 -7.92 -64.71
CA TRP A 624 6.62 -7.57 -65.03
C TRP A 624 7.28 -6.76 -63.89
N ASP A 625 8.47 -7.22 -63.51
CA ASP A 625 9.48 -6.63 -62.60
C ASP A 625 10.26 -5.46 -63.24
N GLU A 626 10.92 -4.65 -62.38
CA GLU A 626 12.32 -4.14 -62.44
C GLU A 626 12.41 -2.82 -61.62
N ALA A 627 13.07 -2.79 -60.45
CA ALA A 627 14.52 -2.75 -60.19
C ALA A 627 15.20 -1.41 -60.53
N LEU A 628 15.49 -0.63 -59.48
CA LEU A 628 16.75 0.08 -59.23
C LEU A 628 16.88 0.39 -57.73
#